data_AF-A0A1C5NHQ9-F1
#
_entry.id   AF-A0A1C5NHQ9-F1
#
_cell.length_a   1.000
_cell.length_b   1.000
_cell.length_c   1.000
_cell.angle_alpha   90.00
_cell.angle_beta   90.00
_cell.angle_gamma   90.00
#
_symmetry.space_group_name_H-M   'P 1'
#
loop_
_entity.id
_entity.type
_entity.pdbx_description
1 polymer ?
#
loop_
_entity_poly.entity_id
_entity_poly.type
_entity_poly.pdbx_seq_one_letter_code
_entity_poly.pdbx_strand_id
1 'polypeptide(L)'
;MNPVQETVLLYYPKKPKYLPKIKSIFVQLGIQFRILDAASTAQKIGYLTGRTGFEKSTSDVPFSKIPQSVLVMDHFSGVRMDVLFSYLKKAGIPSIDLKAIVTDTNADWTFFALYQEIAKEHARMHARRAIVTRIEESDFGCEGRPDGVIAMDHVYLRYEQESEEFCLMAEDDQLYADHIDENSTVLVTADGKILPL
;
A
#
# COMPACT_ATOMS: atom_id res chain seq x y z
N MET A 1 33.32 12.48 7.74
CA MET A 1 31.96 12.16 7.27
C MET A 1 31.18 11.70 8.49
N ASN A 2 30.03 12.32 8.79
CA ASN A 2 29.14 11.76 9.81
C ASN A 2 28.65 10.39 9.31
N PRO A 3 28.64 9.34 10.15
CA PRO A 3 28.07 8.06 9.75
C PRO A 3 26.60 8.29 9.36
N VAL A 4 26.19 7.69 8.24
CA VAL A 4 24.82 7.81 7.78
C VAL A 4 23.92 7.10 8.78
N GLN A 5 23.03 7.85 9.43
CA GLN A 5 22.26 7.36 10.56
C GLN A 5 20.96 6.73 10.10
N GLU A 6 20.63 5.57 10.68
CA GLU A 6 19.36 4.89 10.48
C GLU A 6 18.19 5.81 10.79
N THR A 7 17.25 5.88 9.85
CA THR A 7 16.08 6.74 9.96
C THR A 7 14.80 5.97 9.68
N VAL A 8 13.77 6.20 10.50
CA VAL A 8 12.44 5.63 10.31
C VAL A 8 11.41 6.73 10.08
N LEU A 9 10.62 6.61 9.01
CA LEU A 9 9.38 7.36 8.86
C LEU A 9 8.21 6.46 9.27
N LEU A 10 7.36 6.98 10.14
CA LEU A 10 6.25 6.22 10.70
C LEU A 10 4.94 6.99 10.55
N TYR A 11 3.99 6.37 9.85
CA TYR A 11 2.65 6.92 9.67
C TYR A 11 1.60 6.01 10.30
N TYR A 12 0.65 6.63 11.00
CA TYR A 12 -0.57 5.99 11.45
C TYR A 12 -1.77 6.87 11.08
N PRO A 13 -2.81 6.33 10.42
CA PRO A 13 -4.04 7.07 10.14
C PRO A 13 -4.69 7.59 11.43
N LYS A 14 -4.61 6.79 12.49
CA LYS A 14 -5.03 7.14 13.85
C LYS A 14 -3.93 6.80 14.83
N LYS A 15 -3.57 7.77 15.67
CA LYS A 15 -2.50 7.64 16.67
C LYS A 15 -2.74 6.43 17.59
N PRO A 16 -1.85 5.43 17.61
CA PRO A 16 -2.03 4.26 18.47
C PRO A 16 -1.59 4.53 19.90
N LYS A 17 -2.20 3.83 20.87
CA LYS A 17 -1.86 3.93 22.30
C LYS A 17 -0.41 3.53 22.60
N TYR A 18 0.17 2.65 21.79
CA TYR A 18 1.54 2.16 21.94
C TYR A 18 2.61 3.03 21.24
N LEU A 19 2.24 4.15 20.61
CA LEU A 19 3.20 5.04 19.94
C LEU A 19 4.36 5.50 20.85
N PRO A 20 4.15 5.87 22.14
CA PRO A 20 5.25 6.22 23.04
C PRO A 20 6.25 5.07 23.22
N LYS A 21 5.75 3.82 23.25
CA LYS A 21 6.59 2.62 23.37
C LYS A 21 7.44 2.40 22.12
N ILE A 22 6.88 2.60 20.94
CA ILE A 22 7.63 2.59 19.66
C ILE A 22 8.76 3.62 19.69
N LYS A 23 8.45 4.87 20.08
CA LYS A 23 9.45 5.95 20.17
C LYS A 23 10.59 5.59 21.13
N SER A 24 10.26 5.01 22.29
CA SER A 24 11.26 4.54 23.25
C SER A 24 12.20 3.49 22.65
N ILE A 25 11.65 2.54 21.86
CA ILE A 25 12.44 1.53 21.15
C ILE A 25 13.38 2.17 20.13
N PHE A 26 12.90 3.13 19.34
CA PHE A 26 13.77 3.83 18.37
C PHE A 26 14.92 4.56 19.07
N VAL A 27 14.64 5.26 20.17
CA VAL A 27 15.68 5.93 20.99
C VAL A 27 16.67 4.91 21.55
N GLN A 28 16.19 3.81 22.11
CA GLN A 28 17.04 2.74 22.66
C GLN A 28 17.96 2.11 21.60
N LEU A 29 17.49 2.03 20.35
CA LEU A 29 18.23 1.46 19.24
C LEU A 29 19.10 2.48 18.48
N GLY A 30 19.11 3.76 18.88
CA GLY A 30 19.87 4.83 18.23
C GLY A 30 19.31 5.29 16.87
N ILE A 31 18.04 4.96 16.59
CA ILE A 31 17.36 5.21 15.32
C ILE A 31 16.75 6.62 15.35
N GLN A 32 17.07 7.45 14.34
CA GLN A 32 16.31 8.69 14.12
C GLN A 32 14.92 8.35 13.61
N PHE A 33 13.92 9.15 13.98
CA PHE A 33 12.57 8.89 13.49
C PHE A 33 11.75 10.16 13.28
N ARG A 34 10.83 10.08 12.32
CA ARG A 34 9.82 11.10 12.06
C ARG A 34 8.43 10.46 12.09
N ILE A 35 7.53 11.04 12.88
CA ILE A 35 6.12 10.67 12.83
C ILE A 35 5.45 11.54 11.77
N LEU A 36 4.92 10.89 10.73
CA LEU A 36 4.28 11.57 9.61
C LEU A 36 2.80 11.82 9.89
N ASP A 37 2.29 12.87 9.27
CA ASP A 37 0.88 13.26 9.25
C ASP A 37 0.39 13.39 7.80
N ALA A 38 -0.86 13.82 7.62
CA ALA A 38 -1.44 14.03 6.29
C ALA A 38 -0.66 15.08 5.47
N ALA A 39 -0.07 16.08 6.11
CA ALA A 39 0.72 17.12 5.43
C ALA A 39 2.03 16.57 4.82
N SER A 40 2.49 15.42 5.31
CA SER A 40 3.69 14.75 4.82
C SER A 40 3.47 13.96 3.51
N THR A 41 2.21 13.73 3.11
CA THR A 41 1.87 12.85 1.95
C THR A 41 2.44 13.35 0.62
N ALA A 42 2.48 14.66 0.41
CA ALA A 42 3.02 15.29 -0.80
C ALA A 42 4.55 15.48 -0.77
N GLN A 43 5.21 15.19 0.36
CA GLN A 43 6.65 15.38 0.49
C GLN A 43 7.41 14.18 -0.08
N LYS A 44 8.57 14.46 -0.69
CA LYS A 44 9.47 13.42 -1.19
C LYS A 44 10.08 12.60 -0.05
N ILE A 45 10.25 11.30 -0.25
CA ILE A 45 10.87 10.39 0.73
C ILE A 45 12.27 10.88 1.11
N GLY A 46 13.10 11.27 0.14
CA GLY A 46 14.45 11.76 0.40
C GLY A 46 14.48 13.00 1.28
N TYR A 47 13.51 13.91 1.15
CA TYR A 47 13.39 15.07 2.06
C TYR A 47 12.95 14.62 3.46
N LEU A 48 12.00 13.69 3.53
CA LEU A 48 11.50 13.18 4.80
C LEU A 48 12.57 12.44 5.60
N THR A 49 13.51 11.76 4.93
CA THR A 49 14.66 11.09 5.56
C THR A 49 15.91 11.95 5.67
N GLY A 50 15.91 13.18 5.14
CA GLY A 50 17.03 14.12 5.26
C GLY A 50 18.21 13.81 4.34
N ARG A 51 17.98 13.11 3.23
CA ARG A 51 18.98 12.89 2.18
C ARG A 51 19.38 14.23 1.54
N THR A 52 20.67 14.35 1.20
CA THR A 52 21.20 15.54 0.53
C THR A 52 20.59 15.70 -0.86
N GLY A 53 20.30 16.93 -1.27
CA GLY A 53 19.69 17.24 -2.57
C GLY A 53 18.16 17.19 -2.59
N PHE A 54 17.51 16.90 -1.47
CA PHE A 54 16.06 16.91 -1.35
C PHE A 54 15.57 18.10 -0.52
N GLU A 55 14.76 18.95 -1.15
CA GLU A 55 14.15 20.11 -0.51
C GLU A 55 12.68 19.87 -0.19
N LYS A 56 12.15 20.68 0.74
CA LYS A 56 10.74 20.65 1.10
C LYS A 56 9.91 21.06 -0.11
N SER A 57 8.93 20.24 -0.48
CA SER A 57 7.96 20.64 -1.51
C SER A 57 7.04 21.75 -0.97
N THR A 58 6.85 22.79 -1.77
CA THR A 58 5.90 23.90 -1.55
C THR A 58 4.60 23.71 -2.31
N SER A 59 4.39 22.55 -2.95
CA SER A 59 3.22 22.27 -3.78
C SER A 59 1.92 22.28 -2.98
N ASP A 60 0.91 23.01 -3.48
CA ASP A 60 -0.46 23.04 -2.92
C ASP A 60 -1.30 21.79 -3.29
N VAL A 61 -0.65 20.65 -3.50
CA VAL A 61 -1.34 19.39 -3.83
C VAL A 61 -2.22 18.99 -2.64
N PRO A 62 -3.52 18.71 -2.86
CA PRO A 62 -4.40 18.28 -1.79
C PRO A 62 -3.85 17.07 -1.04
N PHE A 63 -3.94 17.10 0.29
CA PHE A 63 -3.47 16.00 1.12
C PHE A 63 -4.26 14.73 0.82
N SER A 64 -3.54 13.67 0.47
CA SER A 64 -4.15 12.37 0.23
C SER A 64 -4.30 11.62 1.56
N LYS A 65 -5.46 10.99 1.78
CA LYS A 65 -5.71 10.17 2.97
C LYS A 65 -5.09 8.79 2.77
N ILE A 66 -4.31 8.35 3.75
CA ILE A 66 -3.76 6.99 3.79
C ILE A 66 -4.51 6.22 4.88
N PRO A 67 -5.27 5.17 4.55
CA PRO A 67 -6.07 4.42 5.52
C PRO A 67 -5.28 3.36 6.31
N GLN A 68 -4.04 3.07 5.89
CA GLN A 68 -3.19 2.03 6.48
C GLN A 68 -1.96 2.62 7.17
N SER A 69 -1.41 1.88 8.12
CA SER A 69 -0.16 2.29 8.79
C SER A 69 1.03 1.95 7.90
N VAL A 70 2.06 2.80 7.88
CA VAL A 70 3.23 2.63 7.00
C VAL A 70 4.52 2.86 7.77
N LEU A 71 5.51 2.00 7.55
CA LEU A 71 6.86 2.08 8.12
C LEU A 71 7.89 2.14 6.99
N VAL A 72 8.57 3.27 6.84
CA VAL A 72 9.66 3.43 5.87
C VAL A 72 10.98 3.49 6.63
N MET A 73 11.98 2.76 6.14
CA MET A 73 13.29 2.60 6.78
C MET A 73 14.39 3.05 5.81
N ASP A 74 15.30 3.89 6.28
CA ASP A 74 16.44 4.38 5.49
C ASP A 74 17.76 4.00 6.17
N HIS A 75 18.73 3.55 5.37
CA HIS A 75 20.04 3.07 5.82
C HIS A 75 20.02 1.86 6.77
N PHE A 76 19.00 1.00 6.67
CA PHE A 76 18.92 -0.25 7.43
C PHE A 76 19.60 -1.41 6.68
N SER A 77 20.38 -2.21 7.41
CA SER A 77 20.76 -3.55 6.96
C SER A 77 19.70 -4.59 7.34
N GLY A 78 19.71 -5.77 6.70
CA GLY A 78 18.83 -6.89 7.06
C GLY A 78 18.85 -7.22 8.55
N VAL A 79 20.05 -7.37 9.10
CA VAL A 79 20.25 -7.66 10.54
C VAL A 79 19.66 -6.57 11.42
N ARG A 80 19.78 -5.29 11.03
CA ARG A 80 19.24 -4.16 11.81
C ARG A 80 17.72 -4.11 11.76
N MET A 81 17.11 -4.47 10.62
CA MET A 81 15.65 -4.63 10.53
C MET A 81 15.16 -5.74 11.47
N ASP A 82 15.82 -6.90 11.46
CA ASP A 82 15.45 -8.03 12.34
C ASP A 82 15.53 -7.65 13.82
N VAL A 83 16.60 -6.92 14.21
CA VAL A 83 16.73 -6.38 15.56
C VAL A 83 15.54 -5.47 15.88
N LEU A 84 15.24 -4.48 15.04
CA LEU A 84 14.11 -3.58 15.25
C LEU A 84 12.78 -4.34 15.40
N PHE A 85 12.48 -5.25 14.48
CA PHE A 85 11.24 -6.03 14.51
C PHE A 85 11.15 -6.94 15.72
N SER A 86 12.27 -7.51 16.19
CA SER A 86 12.31 -8.31 17.41
C SER A 86 11.95 -7.49 18.64
N TYR A 87 12.40 -6.23 18.73
CA TYR A 87 12.07 -5.33 19.84
C TYR A 87 10.60 -4.94 19.83
N LEU A 88 10.06 -4.59 18.65
CA LEU A 88 8.64 -4.30 18.48
C LEU A 88 7.77 -5.50 18.89
N LYS A 89 8.14 -6.70 18.44
CA LYS A 89 7.44 -7.95 18.77
C LYS A 89 7.50 -8.26 20.27
N LYS A 90 8.68 -8.19 20.89
CA LYS A 90 8.85 -8.39 22.35
C LYS A 90 8.07 -7.38 23.18
N ALA A 91 7.88 -6.18 22.65
CA ALA A 91 7.07 -5.14 23.26
C ALA A 91 5.55 -5.33 23.08
N GLY A 92 5.10 -6.36 22.35
CA GLY A 92 3.67 -6.59 22.08
C GLY A 92 3.06 -5.57 21.13
N ILE A 93 3.88 -4.91 20.30
CA ILE A 93 3.42 -3.94 19.30
C ILE A 93 3.00 -4.72 18.05
N PRO A 94 1.77 -4.50 17.51
CA PRO A 94 1.34 -5.13 16.26
C PRO A 94 2.29 -4.81 15.11
N SER A 95 2.49 -5.77 14.20
CA SER A 95 3.22 -5.54 12.96
C SER A 95 2.50 -4.48 12.11
N ILE A 96 3.29 -3.66 11.40
CA ILE A 96 2.81 -2.73 10.38
C ILE A 96 3.03 -3.42 9.05
N ASP A 97 1.99 -3.80 8.32
CA ASP A 97 2.19 -4.66 7.15
C ASP A 97 2.85 -3.93 5.98
N LEU A 98 2.52 -2.66 5.77
CA LEU A 98 3.15 -1.83 4.74
C LEU A 98 4.50 -1.31 5.21
N LYS A 99 5.57 -1.93 4.70
CA LYS A 99 6.95 -1.57 5.01
C LYS A 99 7.76 -1.35 3.72
N ALA A 100 8.67 -0.38 3.73
CA ALA A 100 9.59 -0.13 2.62
C ALA A 100 10.98 0.24 3.11
N ILE A 101 11.99 -0.10 2.30
CA ILE A 101 13.35 0.42 2.41
C ILE A 101 13.52 1.55 1.39
N VAL A 102 14.11 2.65 1.83
CA VAL A 102 14.45 3.75 0.92
C VAL A 102 15.61 3.34 0.04
N THR A 103 15.42 3.50 -1.25
CA THR A 103 16.40 3.25 -2.32
C THR A 103 16.55 4.50 -3.17
N ASP A 104 17.57 4.54 -4.00
CA ASP A 104 17.76 5.67 -4.93
C ASP A 104 16.62 5.76 -5.95
N THR A 105 15.94 4.64 -6.23
CA THR A 105 14.80 4.60 -7.16
C THR A 105 13.51 5.16 -6.58
N ASN A 106 13.36 5.19 -5.25
CA ASN A 106 12.13 5.66 -4.59
C ASN A 106 12.31 6.93 -3.75
N ALA A 107 13.55 7.42 -3.57
CA ALA A 107 13.82 8.63 -2.80
C ALA A 107 13.11 9.87 -3.38
N ASP A 108 12.95 9.94 -4.70
CA ASP A 108 12.22 11.00 -5.41
C ASP A 108 10.71 10.90 -5.37
N TRP A 109 10.17 9.78 -4.89
CA TRP A 109 8.73 9.57 -4.82
C TRP A 109 8.15 10.37 -3.67
N THR A 110 6.90 10.82 -3.82
CA THR A 110 6.13 11.32 -2.69
C THR A 110 5.82 10.19 -1.73
N PHE A 111 5.60 10.51 -0.45
CA PHE A 111 5.18 9.50 0.52
C PHE A 111 3.89 8.79 0.10
N PHE A 112 2.96 9.51 -0.53
CA PHE A 112 1.73 8.90 -1.06
C PHE A 112 2.00 7.92 -2.21
N ALA A 113 2.86 8.27 -3.18
CA ALA A 113 3.21 7.38 -4.27
C ALA A 113 3.90 6.11 -3.78
N LEU A 114 4.84 6.23 -2.82
CA LEU A 114 5.46 5.07 -2.18
C LEU A 114 4.41 4.18 -1.48
N TYR A 115 3.47 4.80 -0.75
CA TYR A 115 2.36 4.08 -0.12
C TYR A 115 1.52 3.30 -1.14
N GLN A 116 1.16 3.92 -2.26
CA GLN A 116 0.34 3.27 -3.29
C GLN A 116 1.04 2.03 -3.84
N GLU A 117 2.33 2.13 -4.13
CA GLU A 117 3.10 1.01 -4.67
C GLU A 117 3.22 -0.15 -3.68
N ILE A 118 3.61 0.13 -2.42
CA ILE A 118 3.71 -0.93 -1.41
C ILE A 118 2.36 -1.54 -1.06
N ALA A 119 1.27 -0.76 -1.13
CA ALA A 119 -0.07 -1.27 -0.92
C ALA A 119 -0.51 -2.19 -2.07
N LYS A 120 -0.19 -1.83 -3.31
CA LYS A 120 -0.43 -2.66 -4.49
C LYS A 120 0.33 -3.98 -4.41
N GLU A 121 1.62 -3.93 -4.08
CA GLU A 121 2.44 -5.14 -3.94
C GLU A 121 1.95 -6.03 -2.80
N HIS A 122 1.64 -5.44 -1.64
CA HIS A 122 1.06 -6.16 -0.52
C HIS A 122 -0.27 -6.83 -0.90
N ALA A 123 -1.16 -6.12 -1.61
CA ALA A 123 -2.42 -6.70 -2.07
C ALA A 123 -2.20 -7.90 -2.99
N ARG A 124 -1.25 -7.83 -3.93
CA ARG A 124 -0.90 -8.94 -4.84
C ARG A 124 -0.31 -10.13 -4.09
N MET A 125 0.62 -9.92 -3.15
CA MET A 125 1.24 -10.99 -2.35
C MET A 125 0.23 -11.77 -1.50
N HIS A 126 -0.85 -11.11 -1.06
CA HIS A 126 -1.89 -11.70 -0.22
C HIS A 126 -3.15 -12.09 -1.00
N ALA A 127 -3.18 -11.87 -2.31
CA ALA A 127 -4.28 -12.27 -3.15
C ALA A 127 -4.26 -13.77 -3.44
N ARG A 128 -5.43 -14.32 -3.72
CA ARG A 128 -5.64 -15.73 -4.06
C ARG A 128 -5.90 -15.86 -5.55
N ARG A 129 -5.36 -16.91 -6.17
CA ARG A 129 -5.61 -17.19 -7.59
C ARG A 129 -7.02 -17.72 -7.79
N ALA A 130 -7.74 -17.11 -8.72
CA ALA A 130 -9.07 -17.54 -9.14
C ALA A 130 -9.17 -17.56 -10.67
N ILE A 131 -10.15 -18.30 -11.17
CA ILE A 131 -10.49 -18.32 -12.59
C ILE A 131 -11.83 -17.60 -12.72
N VAL A 132 -11.92 -16.67 -13.67
CA VAL A 132 -13.18 -16.05 -14.07
C VAL A 132 -13.99 -17.08 -14.82
N THR A 133 -15.15 -17.47 -14.29
CA THR A 133 -16.00 -18.48 -14.93
C THR A 133 -17.03 -17.86 -15.85
N ARG A 134 -17.50 -16.65 -15.54
CA ARG A 134 -18.49 -15.92 -16.32
C ARG A 134 -18.48 -14.43 -15.95
N ILE A 135 -18.75 -13.56 -16.92
CA ILE A 135 -18.99 -12.13 -16.68
C ILE A 135 -20.41 -11.80 -17.12
N GLU A 136 -21.21 -11.25 -16.22
CA GLU A 136 -22.53 -10.70 -16.56
C GLU A 136 -22.43 -9.18 -16.61
N GLU A 137 -22.42 -8.65 -17.83
CA GLU A 137 -22.42 -7.22 -18.11
C GLU A 137 -23.76 -6.60 -17.73
N SER A 138 -23.72 -5.40 -17.13
CA SER A 138 -24.95 -4.63 -16.89
C SER A 138 -25.57 -4.19 -18.22
N ASP A 139 -26.77 -4.70 -18.54
CA ASP A 139 -27.52 -4.27 -19.73
C ASP A 139 -28.13 -2.88 -19.51
N PHE A 140 -27.52 -1.85 -20.10
CA PHE A 140 -28.04 -0.48 -20.09
C PHE A 140 -29.05 -0.21 -21.22
N GLY A 141 -29.37 -1.20 -22.06
CA GLY A 141 -30.30 -1.06 -23.18
C GLY A 141 -29.85 -0.04 -24.24
N CYS A 142 -30.79 0.36 -25.11
CA CYS A 142 -30.53 1.32 -26.19
C CYS A 142 -30.49 2.79 -25.73
N GLU A 143 -30.82 3.07 -24.46
CA GLU A 143 -30.89 4.44 -23.92
C GLU A 143 -29.51 4.99 -23.54
N GLY A 144 -28.47 4.14 -23.54
CA GLY A 144 -27.11 4.52 -23.18
C GLY A 144 -26.94 4.75 -21.68
N ARG A 145 -25.68 4.83 -21.23
CA ARG A 145 -25.37 5.03 -19.81
C ARG A 145 -25.73 6.47 -19.38
N PRO A 146 -26.40 6.67 -18.24
CA PRO A 146 -26.55 8.00 -17.65
C PRO A 146 -25.18 8.59 -17.29
N ASP A 147 -25.01 9.90 -17.50
CA ASP A 147 -23.75 10.59 -17.21
C ASP A 147 -23.32 10.41 -15.74
N GLY A 148 -22.07 9.98 -15.55
CA GLY A 148 -21.45 9.79 -14.24
C GLY A 148 -21.75 8.45 -13.55
N VAL A 149 -22.45 7.52 -14.22
CA VAL A 149 -22.62 6.16 -13.71
C VAL A 149 -21.45 5.29 -14.15
N ILE A 150 -20.71 4.76 -13.17
CA ILE A 150 -19.68 3.76 -13.41
C ILE A 150 -20.37 2.42 -13.65
N ALA A 151 -20.12 1.80 -14.80
CA ALA A 151 -20.66 0.49 -15.11
C ALA A 151 -19.94 -0.59 -14.30
N MET A 152 -20.74 -1.40 -13.63
CA MET A 152 -20.25 -2.48 -12.80
C MET A 152 -20.78 -3.79 -13.36
N ASP A 153 -19.89 -4.76 -13.53
CA ASP A 153 -20.23 -6.09 -14.01
C ASP A 153 -20.13 -7.10 -12.87
N HIS A 154 -20.99 -8.11 -12.93
CA HIS A 154 -20.97 -9.23 -12.01
C HIS A 154 -19.98 -10.26 -12.56
N VAL A 155 -18.83 -10.38 -11.89
CA VAL A 155 -17.79 -11.34 -12.25
C VAL A 155 -17.96 -12.56 -11.35
N TYR A 156 -18.26 -13.70 -11.96
CA TYR A 156 -18.32 -14.99 -11.30
C TYR A 156 -16.93 -15.63 -11.35
N LEU A 157 -16.44 -16.03 -10.18
CA LEU A 157 -15.11 -16.59 -10.02
C LEU A 157 -15.15 -17.87 -9.19
N ARG A 158 -14.10 -18.66 -9.35
CA ARG A 158 -13.82 -19.81 -8.50
C ARG A 158 -12.34 -19.85 -8.19
N TYR A 159 -11.98 -20.07 -6.92
CA TYR A 159 -10.58 -20.27 -6.56
C TYR A 159 -10.03 -21.55 -7.20
N GLU A 160 -8.77 -21.56 -7.64
CA GLU A 160 -8.19 -22.69 -8.40
C GLU A 160 -8.34 -24.05 -7.68
N GLN A 161 -8.32 -24.05 -6.35
CA GLN A 161 -8.38 -25.25 -5.50
C GLN A 161 -9.78 -25.55 -4.93
N GLU A 162 -10.80 -24.77 -5.29
CA GLU A 162 -12.15 -24.90 -4.74
C GLU A 162 -13.16 -25.12 -5.85
N SER A 163 -14.27 -25.78 -5.54
CA SER A 163 -15.36 -26.02 -6.50
C SER A 163 -16.45 -24.96 -6.45
N GLU A 164 -16.54 -24.20 -5.36
CA GLU A 164 -17.60 -23.22 -5.13
C GLU A 164 -17.32 -21.92 -5.87
N GLU A 165 -18.34 -21.42 -6.58
CA GLU A 165 -18.30 -20.13 -7.24
C GLU A 165 -18.75 -19.02 -6.28
N PHE A 166 -18.20 -17.83 -6.49
CA PHE A 166 -18.61 -16.61 -5.82
C PHE A 166 -18.65 -15.46 -6.83
N CYS A 167 -19.41 -14.41 -6.50
CA CYS A 167 -19.59 -13.25 -7.35
C CYS A 167 -18.94 -12.03 -6.72
N LEU A 168 -18.21 -11.26 -7.53
CA LEU A 168 -17.69 -9.94 -7.16
C LEU A 168 -18.18 -8.91 -8.17
N MET A 169 -18.30 -7.66 -7.72
CA MET A 169 -18.58 -6.53 -8.60
C MET A 169 -17.26 -5.90 -9.02
N ALA A 170 -17.06 -5.69 -10.32
CA ALA A 170 -15.90 -5.00 -10.86
C ALA A 170 -16.32 -3.93 -11.87
N GLU A 171 -15.51 -2.88 -11.99
CA GLU A 171 -15.74 -1.83 -12.98
C GLU A 171 -15.45 -2.38 -14.38
N ASP A 172 -16.41 -2.25 -15.30
CA ASP A 172 -16.32 -2.70 -16.70
C ASP A 172 -15.05 -2.18 -17.38
N ASP A 173 -14.82 -0.86 -17.30
CA ASP A 173 -13.63 -0.21 -17.87
C ASP A 173 -12.31 -0.80 -17.32
N GLN A 174 -12.30 -1.21 -16.04
CA GLN A 174 -11.11 -1.79 -15.42
C GLN A 174 -10.89 -3.24 -15.88
N LEU A 175 -11.94 -4.05 -16.03
CA LEU A 175 -11.85 -5.39 -16.60
C LEU A 175 -11.29 -5.33 -18.03
N TYR A 176 -11.79 -4.37 -18.83
CA TYR A 176 -11.30 -4.13 -20.19
C TYR A 176 -9.82 -3.70 -20.22
N ALA A 177 -9.45 -2.73 -19.37
CA ALA A 177 -8.08 -2.21 -19.31
C ALA A 177 -7.06 -3.26 -18.84
N ASP A 178 -7.48 -4.17 -17.96
CA ASP A 178 -6.64 -5.25 -17.44
C ASP A 178 -6.68 -6.52 -18.30
N HIS A 179 -7.44 -6.51 -19.42
CA HIS A 179 -7.64 -7.66 -20.30
C HIS A 179 -8.15 -8.90 -19.55
N ILE A 180 -9.15 -8.70 -18.68
CA ILE A 180 -9.79 -9.76 -17.90
C ILE A 180 -11.08 -10.17 -18.61
N ASP A 181 -11.08 -11.38 -19.17
CA ASP A 181 -12.22 -11.99 -19.87
C ASP A 181 -12.65 -13.30 -19.18
N GLU A 182 -13.71 -13.93 -19.69
CA GLU A 182 -14.08 -15.28 -19.27
C GLU A 182 -12.93 -16.27 -19.48
N ASN A 183 -12.72 -17.15 -18.50
CA ASN A 183 -11.59 -18.08 -18.40
C ASN A 183 -10.24 -17.44 -18.07
N SER A 184 -10.15 -16.11 -17.92
CA SER A 184 -8.93 -15.48 -17.41
C SER A 184 -8.61 -15.97 -16.01
N THR A 185 -7.32 -16.17 -15.74
CA THR A 185 -6.83 -16.41 -14.38
C THR A 185 -6.43 -15.09 -13.77
N VAL A 186 -6.90 -14.83 -12.56
CA VAL A 186 -6.79 -13.53 -11.87
C VAL A 186 -6.35 -13.72 -10.43
N LEU A 187 -5.98 -12.62 -9.79
CA LEU A 187 -5.74 -12.52 -8.37
C LEU A 187 -6.91 -11.82 -7.69
N VAL A 188 -7.50 -12.45 -6.68
CA VAL A 188 -8.57 -11.88 -5.86
C VAL A 188 -8.00 -11.49 -4.50
N THR A 189 -8.03 -10.19 -4.19
CA THR A 189 -7.56 -9.65 -2.91
C THR A 189 -8.56 -9.93 -1.80
N ALA A 190 -8.12 -9.84 -0.54
CA ALA A 190 -9.00 -10.03 0.63
C ALA A 190 -10.15 -9.01 0.72
N ASP A 191 -10.00 -7.81 0.13
CA ASP A 191 -11.05 -6.80 0.02
C ASP A 191 -11.94 -6.98 -1.23
N GLY A 192 -11.79 -8.08 -1.98
CA GLY A 192 -12.65 -8.42 -3.10
C GLY A 192 -12.32 -7.69 -4.40
N LYS A 193 -11.10 -7.17 -4.57
CA LYS A 193 -10.66 -6.63 -5.86
C LYS A 193 -10.11 -7.74 -6.73
N ILE A 194 -10.40 -7.63 -8.01
CA ILE A 194 -9.88 -8.51 -9.06
C ILE A 194 -8.68 -7.80 -9.68
N LEU A 195 -7.54 -8.48 -9.73
CA LEU A 195 -6.30 -7.98 -10.32
C LEU A 195 -5.85 -8.92 -11.44
N PRO A 196 -5.29 -8.39 -12.54
CA PRO A 196 -4.69 -9.21 -13.58
C PRO A 196 -3.44 -9.90 -13.04
N LEU A 197 -3.12 -11.08 -13.58
CA LEU A 197 -1.89 -11.80 -13.26
C LEU A 197 -0.66 -11.15 -13.88
#